data_AF-A0A443IKX0-F1
#
_entry.id   AF-A0A443IKX0-F1
#
_cell.length_a   1.000
_cell.length_b   1.000
_cell.length_c   1.000
_cell.angle_alpha   90.00
_cell.angle_beta   90.00
_cell.angle_gamma   90.00
#
_symmetry.space_group_name_H-M   'P 1'
#
loop_
_entity.id
_entity.type
_entity.pdbx_description
1 polymer ?
#
loop_
_entity_poly.entity_id
_entity_poly.type
_entity_poly.pdbx_seq_one_letter_code
_entity_poly.pdbx_strand_id
1 'polypeptide(L)'
;MNAWPISLAVISGFVLILLLGKRSSSKAFVAFFIAVCTFIFVLFNTLDNANKQKATASQEIQQNNDIQLIEIKDKVLLDFPVIEQLPELPRGCEVTSLAMLLESAGTKVDKMTLAKEVKRDPAPYAVKNGKVYFGNPHRGFVGDMYDFSKPGLGVYHEPIMELGEKYLPGKLVNLTGESFDELKIPLSDGRPVWVIINAEYRELPDSYFETWETDSGPVKITKKEHSVLITGYDQKNVYFNDPLTGKKNKKAPIGDFEKSWVQMGSQALTYNYE
;
A
#
# COMPACT_ATOMS: atom_id res chain seq x y z
N MET A 1 -27.79 25.96 4.70
CA MET A 1 -28.18 27.25 4.08
C MET A 1 -29.61 27.56 4.51
N ASN A 2 -29.82 28.72 5.12
CA ASN A 2 -31.06 29.05 5.84
C ASN A 2 -32.22 29.32 4.86
N ALA A 3 -33.29 28.53 4.93
CA ALA A 3 -34.49 28.63 4.08
C ALA A 3 -35.43 29.82 4.42
N TRP A 4 -35.05 30.67 5.37
CA TRP A 4 -35.88 31.74 5.90
C TRP A 4 -36.19 32.93 4.96
N PRO A 5 -35.36 33.34 3.98
CA PRO A 5 -35.69 34.51 3.16
C PRO A 5 -36.71 34.23 2.04
N ILE A 6 -36.95 32.96 1.68
CA ILE A 6 -37.86 32.60 0.57
C ILE A 6 -39.33 32.65 1.02
N SER A 7 -39.62 32.30 2.28
CA SER A 7 -40.98 32.28 2.83
C SER A 7 -41.60 33.68 2.96
N LEU A 8 -40.79 34.69 3.26
CA LEU A 8 -41.24 36.08 3.43
C LEU A 8 -41.65 36.72 2.10
N ALA A 9 -40.96 36.40 0.99
CA ALA A 9 -41.29 36.94 -0.32
C ALA A 9 -42.66 36.45 -0.82
N VAL A 10 -42.98 35.17 -0.61
CA VAL A 10 -44.26 34.56 -1.04
C VAL A 10 -45.45 35.12 -0.24
N ILE A 11 -45.29 35.31 1.06
CA ILE A 11 -46.35 35.89 1.92
C ILE A 11 -46.60 37.36 1.54
N SER A 12 -45.55 38.12 1.21
CA SER A 12 -45.68 39.53 0.80
C SER A 12 -46.43 39.71 -0.53
N GLY A 13 -46.26 38.78 -1.48
CA GLY A 13 -47.00 38.76 -2.74
C GLY A 13 -48.49 38.48 -2.58
N PHE A 14 -48.86 37.63 -1.60
CA PHE A 14 -50.26 37.28 -1.29
C PHE A 14 -51.06 38.48 -0.77
N VAL A 15 -50.43 39.32 0.05
CA VAL A 15 -51.04 40.55 0.59
C VAL A 15 -51.25 41.59 -0.51
N LEU A 16 -50.32 41.71 -1.47
CA LEU A 16 -50.41 42.69 -2.56
C LEU A 16 -51.57 42.37 -3.54
N ILE A 17 -51.82 41.09 -3.82
CA ILE A 17 -52.89 40.65 -4.73
C ILE A 17 -54.28 40.78 -4.09
N LEU A 18 -54.39 40.52 -2.79
CA LEU A 18 -55.62 40.78 -2.03
C LEU A 18 -55.94 42.28 -1.98
N LEU A 19 -54.92 43.14 -1.86
CA LEU A 19 -55.08 44.60 -1.87
C LEU A 19 -55.44 45.17 -3.25
N LEU A 20 -55.05 44.51 -4.34
CA LEU A 20 -55.41 44.90 -5.73
C LEU A 20 -56.72 44.27 -6.23
N GLY A 21 -57.38 43.44 -5.39
CA GLY A 21 -58.56 42.62 -5.69
C GLY A 21 -59.88 43.36 -5.96
N LYS A 22 -59.87 44.65 -6.34
CA LYS A 22 -61.09 45.33 -6.83
C LYS A 22 -61.24 45.36 -8.35
N ARG A 23 -60.28 44.79 -9.12
CA ARG A 23 -60.36 44.81 -10.60
C ARG A 23 -59.59 43.69 -11.32
N SER A 24 -59.58 42.47 -10.80
CA SER A 24 -58.89 41.33 -11.43
C SER A 24 -59.90 40.37 -12.10
N SER A 25 -59.70 40.07 -13.39
CA SER A 25 -60.55 39.12 -14.13
C SER A 25 -60.33 37.68 -13.64
N SER A 26 -61.36 36.82 -13.70
CA SER A 26 -61.28 35.42 -13.25
C SER A 26 -60.08 34.63 -13.83
N LYS A 27 -59.62 35.00 -15.03
CA LYS A 27 -58.44 34.41 -15.70
C LYS A 27 -57.14 34.66 -14.94
N ALA A 28 -56.99 35.82 -14.28
CA ALA A 28 -55.80 36.15 -13.50
C ALA A 28 -55.76 35.37 -12.17
N PHE A 29 -56.93 35.07 -11.59
CA PHE A 29 -57.02 34.21 -10.39
C PHE A 29 -56.64 32.75 -10.71
N VAL A 30 -57.13 32.22 -11.84
CA VAL A 30 -56.77 30.87 -12.31
C VAL A 30 -55.28 30.76 -12.61
N ALA A 31 -54.69 31.75 -13.30
CA ALA A 31 -53.25 31.76 -13.60
C ALA A 31 -52.39 31.79 -12.32
N PHE A 32 -52.81 32.56 -11.31
CA PHE A 32 -52.13 32.61 -10.02
C PHE A 32 -52.22 31.28 -9.26
N PHE A 33 -53.40 30.64 -9.25
CA PHE A 33 -53.57 29.34 -8.60
C PHE A 33 -52.69 28.26 -9.24
N ILE A 34 -52.58 28.24 -10.57
CA ILE A 34 -51.67 27.34 -11.30
C ILE A 34 -50.20 27.61 -10.92
N ALA A 35 -49.80 28.88 -10.81
CA ALA A 35 -48.44 29.26 -10.40
C ALA A 35 -48.11 28.80 -8.96
N VAL A 36 -49.07 28.88 -8.04
CA VAL A 36 -48.89 28.41 -6.66
C VAL A 36 -48.79 26.88 -6.62
N CYS A 37 -49.66 26.16 -7.33
CA CYS A 37 -49.62 24.70 -7.38
C CYS A 37 -48.31 24.17 -8.00
N THR A 38 -47.82 24.80 -9.07
CA THR A 38 -46.54 24.44 -9.69
C THR A 38 -45.36 24.74 -8.76
N PHE A 39 -45.36 25.87 -8.06
CA PHE A 39 -44.33 26.17 -7.07
C PHE A 39 -44.32 25.18 -5.90
N ILE A 40 -45.49 24.83 -5.35
CA ILE A 40 -45.61 23.83 -4.29
C ILE A 40 -45.10 22.47 -4.78
N PHE A 41 -45.47 22.05 -6.00
CA PHE A 41 -45.02 20.80 -6.59
C PHE A 41 -43.50 20.76 -6.77
N VAL A 42 -42.89 21.85 -7.27
CA VAL A 42 -41.43 21.95 -7.40
C VAL A 42 -40.77 21.89 -6.02
N LEU A 43 -41.29 22.62 -5.03
CA LEU A 43 -40.77 22.64 -3.67
C LEU A 43 -40.79 21.25 -3.03
N PHE A 44 -41.92 20.53 -3.15
CA PHE A 44 -42.04 19.15 -2.66
C PHE A 44 -41.04 18.21 -3.33
N ASN A 45 -40.87 18.29 -4.66
CA ASN A 45 -39.89 17.46 -5.37
C ASN A 45 -38.46 17.78 -4.95
N THR A 46 -38.10 19.06 -4.74
CA THR A 46 -36.76 19.42 -4.25
C THR A 46 -36.50 18.93 -2.82
N LEU A 47 -37.50 18.98 -1.93
CA LEU A 47 -37.37 18.48 -0.57
C LEU A 47 -37.26 16.95 -0.52
N ASP A 48 -38.06 16.26 -1.34
CA ASP A 48 -38.00 14.79 -1.46
C ASP A 48 -36.65 14.34 -2.01
N ASN A 49 -36.11 15.03 -3.02
CA ASN A 49 -34.81 14.71 -3.58
C ASN A 49 -33.65 14.95 -2.58
N ALA A 50 -33.72 16.02 -1.79
CA ALA A 50 -32.75 16.28 -0.73
C ALA A 50 -32.81 15.23 0.39
N ASN A 51 -34.02 14.77 0.75
CA ASN A 51 -34.19 13.69 1.73
C ASN A 51 -33.69 12.35 1.20
N LYS A 52 -33.91 12.04 -0.09
CA LYS A 52 -33.36 10.84 -0.75
C LYS A 52 -31.83 10.87 -0.78
N GLN A 53 -31.21 11.99 -1.16
CA GLN A 53 -29.76 12.13 -1.12
C GLN A 53 -29.19 11.96 0.29
N LYS A 54 -29.87 12.51 1.31
CA LYS A 54 -29.45 12.34 2.71
C LYS A 54 -29.60 10.89 3.18
N ALA A 55 -30.66 10.19 2.76
CA ALA A 55 -30.87 8.78 3.07
C ALA A 55 -29.82 7.89 2.38
N THR A 56 -29.49 8.15 1.11
CA THR A 56 -28.43 7.44 0.37
C THR A 56 -27.06 7.66 1.02
N ALA A 57 -26.71 8.90 1.38
CA ALA A 57 -25.45 9.18 2.07
C ALA A 57 -25.38 8.51 3.46
N SER A 58 -26.49 8.46 4.21
CA SER A 58 -26.54 7.73 5.47
C SER A 58 -26.45 6.20 5.28
N GLN A 59 -27.00 5.66 4.20
CA GLN A 59 -26.88 4.25 3.85
C GLN A 59 -25.47 3.86 3.41
N GLU A 60 -24.79 4.70 2.62
CA GLU A 60 -23.38 4.50 2.23
C GLU A 60 -22.45 4.51 3.46
N ILE A 61 -22.68 5.40 4.43
CA ILE A 61 -21.92 5.42 5.69
C ILE A 61 -22.19 4.16 6.53
N GLN A 62 -23.44 3.69 6.58
CA GLN A 62 -23.82 2.55 7.41
C GLN A 62 -23.40 1.20 6.80
N GLN A 63 -23.29 1.13 5.46
CA GLN A 63 -22.79 -0.04 4.73
C GLN A 63 -21.25 -0.15 4.77
N ASN A 64 -20.53 0.93 5.12
CA ASN A 64 -19.08 0.97 5.28
C ASN A 64 -18.59 0.65 6.71
N ASN A 65 -19.46 0.15 7.60
CA ASN A 65 -19.08 -0.21 8.97
C ASN A 65 -18.29 -1.52 9.11
N ASP A 66 -17.98 -2.21 8.01
CA ASP A 66 -17.04 -3.34 7.96
C ASP A 66 -15.58 -2.89 7.73
N ILE A 67 -15.28 -1.59 7.82
CA ILE A 67 -13.89 -1.13 7.93
C ILE A 67 -13.41 -1.46 9.34
N GLN A 68 -12.73 -2.60 9.49
CA GLN A 68 -11.91 -2.84 10.67
C GLN A 68 -10.81 -1.77 10.70
N LEU A 69 -11.02 -0.72 11.50
CA LEU A 69 -10.01 0.28 11.80
C LEU A 69 -8.92 -0.38 12.64
N ILE A 70 -7.82 -0.76 12.00
CA ILE A 70 -6.62 -1.24 12.68
C ILE A 70 -5.99 -0.05 13.39
N GLU A 71 -6.01 -0.06 14.72
CA GLU A 71 -5.30 0.92 15.54
C GLU A 71 -3.80 0.67 15.47
N ILE A 72 -3.04 1.70 15.05
CA ILE A 72 -1.57 1.67 15.08
C ILE A 72 -1.12 1.73 16.55
N LYS A 73 -0.47 0.67 17.01
CA LYS A 73 0.03 0.52 18.39
C LYS A 73 1.27 1.39 18.63
N ASP A 74 1.51 1.84 19.86
CA ASP A 74 2.74 2.57 20.22
C ASP A 74 4.02 1.75 20.04
N LYS A 75 3.91 0.42 20.22
CA LYS A 75 5.00 -0.53 20.06
C LYS A 75 4.49 -1.89 19.64
N VAL A 76 5.28 -2.58 18.84
CA VAL A 76 5.05 -3.95 18.36
C VAL A 76 6.36 -4.71 18.45
N LEU A 77 6.30 -5.95 18.91
CA LEU A 77 7.39 -6.91 18.77
C LEU A 77 6.79 -8.31 18.59
N LEU A 78 6.79 -8.78 17.34
CA LEU A 78 6.29 -10.07 16.94
C LEU A 78 7.35 -11.14 17.20
N ASP A 79 6.90 -12.36 17.49
CA ASP A 79 7.76 -13.47 17.92
C ASP A 79 7.80 -14.59 16.87
N PHE A 80 8.30 -14.30 15.68
CA PHE A 80 8.49 -15.30 14.61
C PHE A 80 9.90 -15.89 14.61
N PRO A 81 10.08 -17.19 14.28
CA PRO A 81 11.40 -17.78 14.16
C PRO A 81 12.23 -17.05 13.09
N VAL A 82 13.55 -16.98 13.31
CA VAL A 82 14.49 -16.51 12.29
C VAL A 82 14.99 -17.71 11.51
N ILE A 83 15.08 -17.57 10.19
CA ILE A 83 15.69 -18.55 9.30
C ILE A 83 16.97 -17.92 8.77
N GLU A 84 18.11 -18.58 8.97
CA GLU A 84 19.39 -18.14 8.40
C GLU A 84 19.46 -18.54 6.93
N GLN A 85 20.00 -17.67 6.05
CA GLN A 85 20.20 -18.00 4.64
C GLN A 85 21.44 -18.89 4.44
N LEU A 86 22.46 -18.71 5.27
CA LEU A 86 23.71 -19.43 5.21
C LEU A 86 23.63 -20.80 5.90
N PRO A 87 24.50 -21.75 5.51
CA PRO A 87 25.52 -21.67 4.44
C PRO A 87 24.97 -21.85 3.01
N GLU A 88 23.74 -22.30 2.85
CA GLU A 88 23.24 -22.83 1.57
C GLU A 88 22.96 -21.75 0.52
N LEU A 89 22.52 -20.56 0.94
CA LEU A 89 22.13 -19.47 0.06
C LEU A 89 22.92 -18.17 0.36
N PRO A 90 24.18 -18.06 -0.11
CA PRO A 90 24.96 -16.84 -0.05
C PRO A 90 24.21 -15.56 -0.44
N ARG A 91 23.36 -15.61 -1.48
CA ARG A 91 22.50 -14.48 -1.91
C ARG A 91 21.02 -14.84 -1.81
N GLY A 92 20.59 -15.47 -0.74
CA GLY A 92 19.20 -15.93 -0.57
C GLY A 92 18.37 -15.11 0.41
N CYS A 93 18.74 -13.87 0.72
CA CYS A 93 18.07 -13.07 1.74
C CYS A 93 16.57 -12.90 1.48
N GLU A 94 16.17 -12.74 0.23
CA GLU A 94 14.81 -12.45 -0.22
C GLU A 94 13.92 -13.67 -0.08
N VAL A 95 14.36 -14.82 -0.61
CA VAL A 95 13.64 -16.09 -0.50
C VAL A 95 13.63 -16.63 0.94
N THR A 96 14.68 -16.36 1.71
CA THR A 96 14.72 -16.73 3.13
C THR A 96 13.78 -15.85 3.97
N SER A 97 13.73 -14.54 3.69
CA SER A 97 12.76 -13.65 4.31
C SER A 97 11.33 -13.97 3.89
N LEU A 98 11.12 -14.38 2.63
CA LEU A 98 9.81 -14.87 2.16
C LEU A 98 9.40 -16.15 2.89
N ALA A 99 10.34 -17.09 3.12
CA ALA A 99 10.05 -18.28 3.92
C ALA A 99 9.54 -17.91 5.33
N MET A 100 10.19 -16.94 5.99
CA MET A 100 9.73 -16.44 7.29
C MET A 100 8.35 -15.77 7.22
N LEU A 101 8.06 -14.98 6.16
CA LEU A 101 6.75 -14.37 5.94
C LEU A 101 5.66 -15.44 5.74
N LEU A 102 5.91 -16.44 4.88
CA LEU A 102 4.97 -17.53 4.62
C LEU A 102 4.72 -18.38 5.87
N GLU A 103 5.77 -18.67 6.64
CA GLU A 103 5.63 -19.41 7.91
C GLU A 103 4.78 -18.63 8.93
N SER A 104 4.93 -17.30 9.00
CA SER A 104 4.09 -16.45 9.85
C SER A 104 2.60 -16.47 9.45
N ALA A 105 2.32 -16.73 8.17
CA ALA A 105 0.97 -16.92 7.64
C ALA A 105 0.44 -18.37 7.79
N GLY A 106 1.20 -19.27 8.41
CA GLY A 106 0.84 -20.68 8.60
C GLY A 106 1.22 -21.60 7.44
N THR A 107 1.91 -21.08 6.40
CA THR A 107 2.38 -21.87 5.26
C THR A 107 3.85 -22.22 5.42
N LYS A 108 4.12 -23.47 5.77
CA LYS A 108 5.50 -23.94 5.96
C LYS A 108 6.13 -24.37 4.64
N VAL A 109 7.09 -23.58 4.15
CA VAL A 109 7.95 -23.91 3.01
C VAL A 109 9.39 -23.51 3.35
N ASP A 110 10.35 -24.34 2.96
CA ASP A 110 11.76 -24.08 3.25
C ASP A 110 12.41 -23.16 2.20
N LYS A 111 13.43 -22.43 2.63
CA LYS A 111 14.20 -21.49 1.79
C LYS A 111 14.79 -22.15 0.54
N MET A 112 15.14 -23.44 0.57
CA MET A 112 15.75 -24.14 -0.56
C MET A 112 14.73 -24.46 -1.64
N THR A 113 13.49 -24.76 -1.26
CA THR A 113 12.37 -24.90 -2.19
C THR A 113 12.09 -23.56 -2.88
N LEU A 114 11.94 -22.47 -2.11
CA LEU A 114 11.74 -21.13 -2.67
C LEU A 114 12.90 -20.68 -3.58
N ALA A 115 14.15 -20.96 -3.20
CA ALA A 115 15.34 -20.68 -4.02
C ALA A 115 15.33 -21.37 -5.39
N LYS A 116 14.74 -22.58 -5.48
CA LYS A 116 14.60 -23.32 -6.74
C LYS A 116 13.46 -22.79 -7.60
N GLU A 117 12.40 -22.32 -6.96
CA GLU A 117 11.16 -21.92 -7.64
C GLU A 117 11.08 -20.44 -7.99
N VAL A 118 11.92 -19.60 -7.37
CA VAL A 118 12.00 -18.18 -7.71
C VAL A 118 12.37 -18.03 -9.18
N LYS A 119 11.59 -17.19 -9.87
CA LYS A 119 11.86 -16.83 -11.25
C LYS A 119 13.23 -16.16 -11.34
N ARG A 120 14.02 -16.56 -12.34
CA ARG A 120 15.36 -16.00 -12.59
C ARG A 120 15.35 -15.12 -13.83
N ASP A 121 16.13 -14.05 -13.79
CA ASP A 121 16.46 -13.31 -15.01
C ASP A 121 17.60 -14.03 -15.73
N PRO A 122 17.43 -14.41 -17.01
CA PRO A 122 18.40 -15.23 -17.74
C PRO A 122 19.57 -14.43 -18.33
N ALA A 123 19.59 -13.10 -18.22
CA ALA A 123 20.60 -12.28 -18.87
C ALA A 123 22.01 -12.62 -18.36
N PRO A 124 22.99 -12.84 -19.26
CA PRO A 124 24.36 -13.12 -18.86
C PRO A 124 25.04 -11.83 -18.38
N TYR A 125 25.97 -11.98 -17.43
CA TYR A 125 26.83 -10.88 -17.01
C TYR A 125 27.85 -10.56 -18.11
N ALA A 126 27.94 -9.29 -18.51
CA ALA A 126 28.95 -8.80 -19.44
C ALA A 126 29.37 -7.38 -19.12
N VAL A 127 30.64 -7.04 -19.40
CA VAL A 127 31.14 -5.67 -19.34
C VAL A 127 31.54 -5.25 -20.76
N LYS A 128 30.94 -4.18 -21.28
CA LYS A 128 31.21 -3.64 -22.62
C LYS A 128 31.39 -2.14 -22.53
N ASN A 129 32.50 -1.62 -23.06
CA ASN A 129 32.81 -0.19 -23.08
C ASN A 129 32.67 0.50 -21.71
N GLY A 130 33.09 -0.19 -20.63
CA GLY A 130 33.00 0.33 -19.25
C GLY A 130 31.60 0.28 -18.63
N LYS A 131 30.59 -0.24 -19.33
CA LYS A 131 29.23 -0.45 -18.80
C LYS A 131 28.99 -1.91 -18.46
N VAL A 132 28.26 -2.14 -17.37
CA VAL A 132 27.81 -3.48 -16.96
C VAL A 132 26.46 -3.77 -17.60
N TYR A 133 26.35 -4.94 -18.22
CA TYR A 133 25.11 -5.51 -18.76
C TYR A 133 24.80 -6.76 -17.95
N PHE A 134 23.61 -6.81 -17.34
CA PHE A 134 23.16 -7.98 -16.61
C PHE A 134 21.63 -7.99 -16.47
N GLY A 135 21.11 -8.91 -15.65
CA GLY A 135 19.66 -9.07 -15.45
C GLY A 135 19.04 -7.93 -14.67
N ASN A 136 17.71 -7.84 -14.76
CA ASN A 136 16.91 -6.87 -14.02
C ASN A 136 16.23 -7.54 -12.81
N PRO A 137 16.52 -7.12 -11.56
CA PRO A 137 15.94 -7.74 -10.38
C PRO A 137 14.41 -7.65 -10.30
N HIS A 138 13.78 -6.69 -11.00
CA HIS A 138 12.31 -6.60 -11.13
C HIS A 138 11.72 -7.73 -12.01
N ARG A 139 12.54 -8.41 -12.84
CA ARG A 139 12.09 -9.48 -13.74
C ARG A 139 12.31 -10.88 -13.17
N GLY A 140 13.30 -11.03 -12.30
CA GLY A 140 13.68 -12.28 -11.67
C GLY A 140 15.00 -12.16 -10.93
N PHE A 141 15.37 -13.21 -10.20
CA PHE A 141 16.65 -13.31 -9.51
C PHE A 141 17.82 -13.20 -10.50
N VAL A 142 18.74 -12.28 -10.24
CA VAL A 142 19.86 -11.96 -11.13
C VAL A 142 21.14 -12.65 -10.67
N GLY A 143 21.66 -13.54 -11.53
CA GLY A 143 22.95 -14.23 -11.36
C GLY A 143 22.89 -15.45 -10.45
N ASP A 144 23.99 -15.77 -9.76
CA ASP A 144 24.13 -16.99 -8.96
C ASP A 144 23.75 -16.75 -7.49
N MET A 145 22.82 -17.54 -6.96
CA MET A 145 22.33 -17.45 -5.58
C MET A 145 23.23 -18.20 -4.58
N TYR A 146 23.94 -19.21 -5.08
CA TYR A 146 24.60 -20.26 -4.31
C TYR A 146 26.11 -20.03 -4.15
N ASP A 147 26.71 -19.16 -4.96
CA ASP A 147 28.16 -19.01 -5.03
C ASP A 147 28.59 -17.54 -5.20
N PHE A 148 29.24 -16.97 -4.18
CA PHE A 148 29.74 -15.59 -4.21
C PHE A 148 30.84 -15.35 -5.24
N SER A 149 31.55 -16.39 -5.68
CA SER A 149 32.61 -16.25 -6.71
C SER A 149 32.05 -15.96 -8.09
N LYS A 150 30.75 -16.24 -8.32
CA LYS A 150 30.05 -15.94 -9.56
C LYS A 150 29.28 -14.63 -9.47
N PRO A 151 29.04 -13.94 -10.60
CA PRO A 151 28.21 -12.74 -10.64
C PRO A 151 26.80 -13.02 -10.13
N GLY A 152 26.28 -12.15 -9.27
CA GLY A 152 24.92 -12.20 -8.77
C GLY A 152 24.59 -10.99 -7.92
N LEU A 153 23.30 -10.70 -7.82
CA LEU A 153 22.75 -9.61 -7.01
C LEU A 153 21.68 -10.18 -6.08
N GLY A 154 20.49 -10.39 -6.61
CA GLY A 154 19.27 -10.62 -5.84
C GLY A 154 18.04 -10.51 -6.73
N VAL A 155 16.89 -10.31 -6.12
CA VAL A 155 15.57 -10.20 -6.75
C VAL A 155 14.72 -9.16 -6.01
N TYR A 156 13.88 -8.44 -6.74
CA TYR A 156 13.00 -7.42 -6.17
C TYR A 156 11.60 -7.95 -5.85
N HIS A 157 10.72 -7.06 -5.41
CA HIS A 157 9.43 -7.46 -4.86
C HIS A 157 8.52 -8.14 -5.89
N GLU A 158 8.60 -7.84 -7.19
CA GLU A 158 7.66 -8.40 -8.17
C GLU A 158 7.80 -9.92 -8.34
N PRO A 159 9.00 -10.48 -8.58
CA PRO A 159 9.14 -11.94 -8.68
C PRO A 159 9.00 -12.65 -7.33
N ILE A 160 9.27 -11.96 -6.21
CA ILE A 160 9.02 -12.49 -4.87
C ILE A 160 7.53 -12.57 -4.58
N MET A 161 6.74 -11.57 -4.97
CA MET A 161 5.29 -11.61 -4.87
C MET A 161 4.72 -12.70 -5.77
N GLU A 162 5.19 -12.82 -7.02
CA GLU A 162 4.80 -13.91 -7.95
C GLU A 162 5.06 -15.29 -7.31
N LEU A 163 6.18 -15.45 -6.61
CA LEU A 163 6.49 -16.67 -5.87
C LEU A 163 5.58 -16.87 -4.66
N GLY A 164 5.40 -15.84 -3.84
CA GLY A 164 4.55 -15.88 -2.65
C GLY A 164 3.09 -16.24 -2.96
N GLU A 165 2.55 -15.74 -4.06
CA GLU A 165 1.19 -16.04 -4.55
C GLU A 165 0.98 -17.53 -4.88
N LYS A 166 2.04 -18.30 -5.17
CA LYS A 166 1.93 -19.76 -5.34
C LYS A 166 1.62 -20.48 -4.01
N TYR A 167 1.99 -19.86 -2.89
CA TYR A 167 1.90 -20.43 -1.55
C TYR A 167 0.77 -19.79 -0.71
N LEU A 168 0.42 -18.53 -0.99
CA LEU A 168 -0.65 -17.77 -0.34
C LEU A 168 -1.55 -17.11 -1.41
N PRO A 169 -2.30 -17.90 -2.20
CA PRO A 169 -3.02 -17.39 -3.36
C PRO A 169 -4.09 -16.36 -2.98
N GLY A 170 -4.01 -15.18 -3.58
CA GLY A 170 -4.93 -14.05 -3.38
C GLY A 170 -4.75 -13.33 -2.05
N LYS A 171 -3.72 -13.67 -1.27
CA LYS A 171 -3.51 -13.13 0.09
C LYS A 171 -2.30 -12.22 0.19
N LEU A 172 -1.34 -12.24 -0.75
CA LEU A 172 -0.19 -11.34 -0.67
C LEU A 172 -0.65 -9.90 -0.89
N VAL A 173 -0.07 -9.00 -0.10
CA VAL A 173 -0.33 -7.57 -0.18
C VAL A 173 0.98 -6.89 -0.55
N ASN A 174 0.96 -6.13 -1.65
CA ASN A 174 2.06 -5.29 -2.05
C ASN A 174 1.94 -3.91 -1.39
N LEU A 175 2.90 -3.59 -0.52
CA LEU A 175 3.01 -2.29 0.15
C LEU A 175 4.14 -1.44 -0.47
N THR A 176 4.61 -1.81 -1.66
CA THR A 176 5.70 -1.10 -2.32
C THR A 176 5.29 0.31 -2.71
N GLY A 177 6.11 1.28 -2.32
CA GLY A 177 5.88 2.70 -2.57
C GLY A 177 5.05 3.41 -1.50
N GLU A 178 4.53 2.69 -0.52
CA GLU A 178 3.83 3.28 0.62
C GLU A 178 4.78 4.02 1.58
N SER A 179 4.21 4.74 2.55
CA SER A 179 5.01 5.35 3.62
C SER A 179 5.46 4.31 4.65
N PHE A 180 6.52 4.61 5.42
CA PHE A 180 6.95 3.69 6.49
C PHE A 180 5.86 3.52 7.57
N ASP A 181 5.02 4.54 7.79
CA ASP A 181 3.90 4.47 8.73
C ASP A 181 2.83 3.48 8.27
N GLU A 182 2.61 3.31 6.96
CA GLU A 182 1.69 2.29 6.43
C GLU A 182 2.16 0.87 6.75
N LEU A 183 3.48 0.64 6.86
CA LEU A 183 4.01 -0.66 7.28
C LEU A 183 3.65 -0.97 8.75
N LYS A 184 3.35 0.05 9.57
CA LYS A 184 2.98 -0.15 10.98
C LYS A 184 1.60 -0.75 11.15
N ILE A 185 0.70 -0.58 10.17
CA ILE A 185 -0.66 -1.11 10.19
C ILE A 185 -0.66 -2.65 10.27
N PRO A 186 -0.10 -3.41 9.29
CA PRO A 186 -0.03 -4.86 9.39
C PRO A 186 0.77 -5.33 10.60
N LEU A 187 1.84 -4.61 10.97
CA LEU A 187 2.63 -4.94 12.17
C LEU A 187 1.79 -4.84 13.45
N SER A 188 0.97 -3.80 13.60
CA SER A 188 0.05 -3.64 14.72
C SER A 188 -1.03 -4.72 14.77
N ASP A 189 -1.39 -5.25 13.60
CA ASP A 189 -2.33 -6.35 13.43
C ASP A 189 -1.66 -7.74 13.50
N GLY A 190 -0.37 -7.83 13.85
CA GLY A 190 0.31 -9.11 14.08
C GLY A 190 0.92 -9.75 12.84
N ARG A 191 0.97 -9.03 11.72
CA ARG A 191 1.51 -9.50 10.44
C ARG A 191 2.87 -8.87 10.17
N PRO A 192 3.94 -9.66 10.00
CA PRO A 192 5.25 -9.11 9.69
C PRO A 192 5.31 -8.60 8.24
N VAL A 193 6.34 -7.80 7.93
CA VAL A 193 6.50 -7.16 6.62
C VAL A 193 7.85 -7.51 6.03
N TRP A 194 7.86 -8.18 4.88
CA TRP A 194 9.06 -8.44 4.09
C TRP A 194 9.48 -7.16 3.36
N VAL A 195 10.78 -6.84 3.32
CA VAL A 195 11.28 -5.65 2.60
C VAL A 195 12.60 -5.91 1.87
N ILE A 196 12.87 -5.09 0.84
CA ILE A 196 14.24 -4.88 0.31
C ILE A 196 14.86 -3.69 1.04
N ILE A 197 16.10 -3.85 1.47
CA ILE A 197 16.90 -2.85 2.18
C ILE A 197 18.37 -2.96 1.74
N ASN A 198 19.27 -2.23 2.38
CA ASN A 198 20.70 -2.49 2.28
C ASN A 198 21.27 -3.03 3.61
N ALA A 199 22.38 -3.78 3.53
CA ALA A 199 22.98 -4.47 4.66
C ALA A 199 23.57 -3.54 5.77
N GLU A 200 23.62 -2.23 5.57
CA GLU A 200 24.04 -1.26 6.58
C GLU A 200 22.85 -0.67 7.37
N TYR A 201 21.61 -0.93 6.93
CA TYR A 201 20.35 -0.44 7.52
C TYR A 201 20.31 1.09 7.72
N ARG A 202 21.03 1.81 6.86
CA ARG A 202 21.09 3.27 6.79
C ARG A 202 21.30 3.73 5.36
N GLU A 203 21.11 5.02 5.11
CA GLU A 203 21.37 5.62 3.81
C GLU A 203 22.84 5.39 3.37
N LEU A 204 23.02 4.87 2.15
CA LEU A 204 24.33 4.68 1.55
C LEU A 204 24.72 5.90 0.70
N PRO A 205 26.01 6.28 0.68
CA PRO A 205 26.53 7.22 -0.31
C PRO A 205 26.34 6.71 -1.74
N ASP A 206 26.18 7.63 -2.70
CA ASP A 206 26.02 7.30 -4.13
C ASP A 206 27.16 6.43 -4.69
N SER A 207 28.36 6.48 -4.09
CA SER A 207 29.51 5.65 -4.48
C SER A 207 29.29 4.14 -4.31
N TYR A 208 28.27 3.72 -3.55
CA TYR A 208 27.89 2.31 -3.41
C TYR A 208 26.94 1.82 -4.50
N PHE A 209 26.50 2.72 -5.39
CA PHE A 209 25.58 2.41 -6.46
C PHE A 209 26.29 2.38 -7.81
N GLU A 210 25.83 1.48 -8.66
CA GLU A 210 26.19 1.41 -10.06
C GLU A 210 24.93 1.25 -10.90
N THR A 211 25.02 1.57 -12.20
CA THR A 211 23.93 1.37 -13.14
C THR A 211 24.25 0.17 -14.03
N TRP A 212 23.34 -0.78 -14.07
CA TRP A 212 23.37 -1.89 -15.02
C TRP A 212 22.45 -1.59 -16.19
N GLU A 213 22.94 -1.82 -17.39
CA GLU A 213 22.14 -1.80 -18.61
C GLU A 213 21.41 -3.15 -18.72
N THR A 214 20.07 -3.14 -18.76
CA THR A 214 19.25 -4.36 -18.89
C THR A 214 18.34 -4.27 -20.11
N ASP A 215 17.75 -5.39 -20.53
CA ASP A 215 16.82 -5.44 -21.67
C ASP A 215 15.55 -4.60 -21.47
N SER A 216 15.26 -4.19 -20.23
CA SER A 216 14.13 -3.34 -19.86
C SER A 216 14.54 -1.90 -19.51
N GLY A 217 15.79 -1.51 -19.82
CA GLY A 217 16.36 -0.21 -19.52
C GLY A 217 17.34 -0.22 -18.35
N PRO A 218 18.03 0.90 -18.11
CA PRO A 218 19.04 0.98 -17.06
C PRO A 218 18.40 0.88 -15.67
N VAL A 219 19.05 0.15 -14.76
CA VAL A 219 18.63 -0.01 -13.35
C VAL A 219 19.81 0.34 -12.43
N LYS A 220 19.57 1.20 -11.44
CA LYS A 220 20.54 1.57 -10.39
C LYS A 220 20.49 0.50 -9.29
N ILE A 221 21.61 -0.15 -9.01
CA ILE A 221 21.73 -1.21 -8.01
C ILE A 221 22.84 -0.91 -7.03
N THR A 222 22.85 -1.62 -5.90
CA THR A 222 24.00 -1.69 -5.00
C THR A 222 24.27 -3.14 -4.66
N LYS A 223 25.54 -3.54 -4.57
CA LYS A 223 25.95 -4.86 -4.07
C LYS A 223 25.75 -5.02 -2.56
N LYS A 224 25.27 -3.97 -1.90
CA LYS A 224 24.83 -3.96 -0.50
C LYS A 224 23.34 -4.27 -0.36
N GLU A 225 22.63 -4.56 -1.45
CA GLU A 225 21.24 -5.02 -1.42
C GLU A 225 21.08 -6.19 -0.44
N HIS A 226 19.98 -6.18 0.28
CA HIS A 226 19.64 -7.17 1.30
C HIS A 226 18.13 -7.23 1.48
N SER A 227 17.64 -8.28 2.12
CA SER A 227 16.23 -8.41 2.50
C SER A 227 16.08 -8.93 3.92
N VAL A 228 15.08 -8.42 4.63
CA VAL A 228 14.75 -8.76 6.02
C VAL A 228 13.25 -8.86 6.21
N LEU A 229 12.82 -9.51 7.30
CA LEU A 229 11.43 -9.53 7.74
C LEU A 229 11.26 -8.59 8.94
N ILE A 230 10.56 -7.47 8.77
CA ILE A 230 10.20 -6.56 9.86
C ILE A 230 9.21 -7.27 10.78
N THR A 231 9.54 -7.30 12.06
CA THR A 231 8.78 -7.94 13.13
C THR A 231 8.28 -6.95 14.17
N GLY A 232 8.54 -5.66 14.03
CA GLY A 232 7.97 -4.68 14.93
C GLY A 232 8.64 -3.32 14.91
N TYR A 233 8.21 -2.46 15.83
CA TYR A 233 8.75 -1.12 15.99
C TYR A 233 8.46 -0.61 17.41
N ASP A 234 9.20 0.41 17.81
CA ASP A 234 8.85 1.32 18.90
C ASP A 234 9.08 2.76 18.44
N GLN A 235 9.03 3.73 19.36
CA GLN A 235 9.24 5.14 19.06
C GLN A 235 10.60 5.48 18.42
N LYS A 236 11.62 4.63 18.58
CA LYS A 236 13.01 4.90 18.19
C LYS A 236 13.56 3.87 17.21
N ASN A 237 13.08 2.63 17.25
CA ASN A 237 13.67 1.52 16.52
C ASN A 237 12.63 0.75 15.71
N VAL A 238 13.09 0.15 14.63
CA VAL A 238 12.43 -0.97 13.98
C VAL A 238 13.11 -2.27 14.43
N TYR A 239 12.33 -3.34 14.52
CA TYR A 239 12.77 -4.70 14.84
C TYR A 239 12.53 -5.61 13.63
N PHE A 240 13.49 -6.48 13.33
CA PHE A 240 13.43 -7.37 12.18
C PHE A 240 14.23 -8.65 12.38
N ASN A 241 13.82 -9.72 11.70
CA ASN A 241 14.59 -10.94 11.54
C ASN A 241 15.54 -10.78 10.35
N ASP A 242 16.83 -11.00 10.59
CA ASP A 242 17.88 -10.81 9.59
C ASP A 242 18.43 -12.16 9.14
N PRO A 243 18.14 -12.62 7.90
CA PRO A 243 18.53 -13.94 7.44
C PRO A 243 20.04 -14.07 7.21
N LEU A 244 20.77 -12.96 7.02
CA LEU A 244 22.22 -13.00 6.81
C LEU A 244 22.98 -13.20 8.11
N THR A 245 22.53 -12.57 9.20
CA THR A 245 23.19 -12.69 10.52
C THR A 245 22.56 -13.74 11.42
N GLY A 246 21.41 -14.30 11.03
CA GLY A 246 20.62 -15.22 11.86
C GLY A 246 20.04 -14.59 13.11
N LYS A 247 20.05 -13.25 13.21
CA LYS A 247 19.61 -12.55 14.41
C LYS A 247 18.11 -12.28 14.34
N LYS A 248 17.37 -12.95 15.24
CA LYS A 248 15.97 -12.66 15.54
C LYS A 248 15.81 -11.29 16.20
N ASN A 249 14.79 -10.52 15.78
CA ASN A 249 14.47 -9.21 16.34
C ASN A 249 15.69 -8.28 16.49
N LYS A 250 16.60 -8.31 15.50
CA LYS A 250 17.64 -7.29 15.33
C LYS A 250 16.97 -5.94 15.21
N LYS A 251 17.63 -4.89 15.71
CA LYS A 251 17.07 -3.54 15.70
C LYS A 251 18.01 -2.53 15.08
N ALA A 252 17.41 -1.52 14.47
CA ALA A 252 18.09 -0.34 13.94
C ALA A 252 17.25 0.93 14.26
N PRO A 253 17.88 2.12 14.33
CA PRO A 253 17.13 3.37 14.44
C PRO A 253 16.14 3.51 13.29
N ILE A 254 14.88 3.85 13.60
CA ILE A 254 13.79 3.87 12.62
C ILE A 254 14.09 4.81 11.45
N GLY A 255 14.63 6.00 11.72
CA GLY A 255 14.96 6.98 10.68
C GLY A 255 16.10 6.56 9.76
N ASP A 256 17.08 5.80 10.25
CA ASP A 256 18.15 5.27 9.41
C ASP A 256 17.62 4.13 8.53
N PHE A 257 16.85 3.23 9.13
CA PHE A 257 16.25 2.10 8.42
C PHE A 257 15.26 2.57 7.34
N GLU A 258 14.41 3.55 7.65
CA GLU A 258 13.48 4.14 6.68
C GLU A 258 14.22 4.73 5.49
N LYS A 259 15.28 5.52 5.71
CA LYS A 259 16.08 6.06 4.60
C LYS A 259 16.73 4.95 3.76
N SER A 260 17.20 3.89 4.41
CA SER A 260 17.76 2.72 3.74
C SER A 260 16.73 2.02 2.86
N TRP A 261 15.51 1.81 3.38
CA TRP A 261 14.40 1.19 2.66
C TRP A 261 13.90 2.07 1.49
N VAL A 262 13.71 3.37 1.72
CA VAL A 262 13.33 4.34 0.67
C VAL A 262 14.38 4.39 -0.43
N GLN A 263 15.66 4.40 -0.08
CA GLN A 263 16.77 4.38 -1.05
C GLN A 263 16.76 3.12 -1.93
N MET A 264 16.19 2.02 -1.44
CA MET A 264 16.04 0.75 -2.17
C MET A 264 14.68 0.61 -2.87
N GLY A 265 13.91 1.71 -2.98
CA GLY A 265 12.65 1.77 -3.73
C GLY A 265 11.40 1.47 -2.90
N SER A 266 11.47 1.59 -1.58
CA SER A 266 10.33 1.39 -0.66
C SER A 266 9.60 0.06 -0.89
N GLN A 267 10.33 -1.01 -1.18
CA GLN A 267 9.77 -2.31 -1.56
C GLN A 267 9.31 -3.08 -0.33
N ALA A 268 8.06 -3.50 -0.28
CA ALA A 268 7.49 -4.17 0.88
C ALA A 268 6.34 -5.12 0.51
N LEU A 269 6.28 -6.27 1.20
CA LEU A 269 5.23 -7.26 1.05
C LEU A 269 4.73 -7.73 2.43
N THR A 270 3.44 -8.00 2.54
CA THR A 270 2.82 -8.71 3.68
C THR A 270 1.70 -9.60 3.16
N TYR A 271 0.77 -10.04 4.01
CA TYR A 271 -0.39 -10.84 3.61
C TYR A 271 -1.67 -10.40 4.32
N ASN A 272 -2.84 -10.81 3.83
CA ASN A 272 -4.13 -10.71 4.53
C ASN A 272 -4.52 -12.04 5.18
N TYR A 273 -5.31 -12.00 6.25
CA TYR A 273 -5.83 -13.21 6.92
C TYR A 273 -6.91 -13.90 6.09
N GLU A 274 -7.78 -13.13 5.44
CA GLU A 274 -8.86 -13.63 4.57
C GLU A 274 -8.44 -13.69 3.11
#